data_AF-A0A8S9HVL0-F1
#
_entry.id   AF-A0A8S9HVL0-F1
#
_cell.length_a   1.000
_cell.length_b   1.000
_cell.length_c   1.000
_cell.angle_alpha   90.00
_cell.angle_beta   90.00
_cell.angle_gamma   90.00
#
_symmetry.space_group_name_H-M   'P 1'
#
loop_
_entity.id
_entity.type
_entity.pdbx_description
1 polymer ?
#
loop_
_entity_poly.entity_id
_entity_poly.type
_entity_poly.pdbx_seq_one_letter_code
_entity_poly.pdbx_strand_id
1 'polypeptide(L)'
;MIPPVNQNQYEPSISPPLERWLKRLLSRPWFLDVSLADMYGKCGRLEDALSLFYQIPRVSSVPWNTLIACHGLHGHGEKAMMLFRKMLDEGVKPDHITFVTLLSACSHSGLVTEGQWLFELMQREYNIAPSLKHYGCMVDLFGRAGQLETAFNFIKAMPVQPDASIWGALLGACRVHGDVDLGKVASEHLFEVEPEHVGYHVLLSNMYASAGKWEGVDEIRGKGLRKTPGWSSMEVNNRVEVFYTGNQTHPMYEEIHKELRLLHEKMKMIGYVPDHRFVLQDVEDDEKEHILMSHSERLAIAFALVTTPPKTRIQIFKNLRVCSDCHSVTKFMSRITEREIVVRDSNRFHHFKDGVCSCGDYW
;
A
#
# COMPACT_ATOMS: atom_id res chain seq x y z
N MET A 1 -35.63 81.22 -17.25
CA MET A 1 -34.43 80.37 -17.11
C MET A 1 -34.76 79.25 -16.12
N ILE A 2 -34.95 78.04 -16.63
CA ILE A 2 -34.95 76.78 -15.88
C ILE A 2 -34.24 75.77 -16.82
N PRO A 3 -33.14 75.11 -16.41
CA PRO A 3 -32.37 74.21 -17.28
C PRO A 3 -33.02 72.82 -17.41
N PRO A 4 -32.62 72.00 -18.40
CA PRO A 4 -33.30 70.76 -18.74
C PRO A 4 -32.99 69.61 -17.78
N VAL A 5 -33.93 68.68 -17.68
CA VAL A 5 -33.88 67.45 -16.89
C VAL A 5 -32.80 66.52 -17.45
N ASN A 6 -31.84 66.15 -16.59
CA ASN A 6 -30.78 65.19 -16.91
C ASN A 6 -31.32 63.76 -16.76
N GLN A 7 -31.50 63.06 -17.88
CA GLN A 7 -31.71 61.61 -17.92
C GLN A 7 -30.36 60.92 -17.69
N ASN A 8 -30.12 60.39 -16.49
CA ASN A 8 -29.26 59.21 -16.25
C ASN A 8 -29.01 59.02 -14.74
N GLN A 9 -29.92 58.34 -14.05
CA GLN A 9 -29.60 57.61 -12.82
C GLN A 9 -30.57 56.43 -12.67
N TYR A 10 -30.32 55.36 -13.41
CA TYR A 10 -30.72 53.98 -13.06
C TYR A 10 -29.76 53.05 -13.83
N GLU A 11 -28.57 52.83 -13.29
CA GLU A 11 -27.79 51.64 -13.65
C GLU A 11 -28.47 50.42 -13.01
N PRO A 12 -28.92 49.42 -13.78
CA PRO A 12 -29.37 48.17 -13.19
C PRO A 12 -28.17 47.39 -12.69
N SER A 13 -28.22 46.99 -11.42
CA SER A 13 -27.33 45.99 -10.84
C SER A 13 -27.33 44.73 -11.73
N ILE A 14 -26.22 44.48 -12.41
CA ILE A 14 -26.03 43.29 -13.24
C ILE A 14 -25.98 42.08 -12.31
N SER A 15 -27.11 41.39 -12.20
CA SER A 15 -27.16 40.02 -11.68
C SER A 15 -26.27 39.12 -12.55
N PRO A 16 -25.57 38.10 -12.00
CA PRO A 16 -24.74 37.22 -12.81
C PRO A 16 -25.63 36.52 -13.86
N PRO A 17 -25.18 36.36 -15.13
CA PRO A 17 -26.01 35.74 -16.16
C PRO A 17 -26.46 34.35 -15.72
N LEU A 18 -27.74 34.04 -15.93
CA LEU A 18 -28.38 32.74 -15.68
C LEU A 18 -27.53 31.56 -16.18
N GLU A 19 -26.77 31.78 -17.25
CA GLU A 19 -25.82 30.85 -17.86
C GLU A 19 -24.67 30.41 -16.92
N ARG A 20 -24.19 31.29 -16.04
CA ARG A 20 -23.16 30.96 -15.04
C ARG A 20 -23.72 30.04 -13.96
N TRP A 21 -24.98 30.25 -13.57
CA TRP A 21 -25.69 29.38 -12.63
C TRP A 21 -26.05 28.03 -13.26
N LEU A 22 -26.52 28.03 -14.51
CA LEU A 22 -26.80 26.81 -15.28
C LEU A 22 -25.52 25.99 -15.52
N LYS A 23 -24.38 26.61 -15.89
CA LYS A 23 -23.09 25.91 -15.97
C LYS A 23 -22.63 25.36 -14.62
N ARG A 24 -22.94 26.02 -13.50
CA ARG A 24 -22.67 25.52 -12.14
C ARG A 24 -23.61 24.39 -11.71
N LEU A 25 -24.85 24.40 -12.19
CA LEU A 25 -25.85 23.37 -11.94
C LEU A 25 -25.62 22.12 -12.81
N LEU A 26 -25.10 22.32 -14.02
CA LEU A 26 -24.74 21.28 -14.99
C LEU A 26 -23.28 20.82 -14.84
N SER A 27 -22.43 21.57 -14.11
CA SER A 27 -21.07 21.14 -13.81
C SER A 27 -21.13 19.98 -12.83
N ARG A 28 -20.50 18.88 -13.22
CA ARG A 28 -20.29 17.73 -12.34
C ARG A 28 -19.71 18.23 -11.00
N PRO A 29 -20.29 17.81 -9.85
CA PRO A 29 -19.75 18.21 -8.57
C PRO A 29 -18.30 17.78 -8.42
N TRP A 30 -17.41 18.71 -8.04
CA TRP A 30 -15.96 18.46 -7.94
C TRP A 30 -15.62 17.26 -7.03
N PHE A 31 -16.45 16.96 -6.04
CA PHE A 31 -16.25 15.79 -5.17
C PHE A 31 -16.38 14.46 -5.91
N LEU A 32 -17.13 14.39 -7.01
CA LEU A 32 -17.20 13.18 -7.84
C LEU A 32 -15.90 12.95 -8.60
N ASP A 33 -15.24 14.02 -9.04
CA ASP A 33 -13.94 13.93 -9.71
C ASP A 33 -12.85 13.54 -8.70
N VAL A 34 -12.94 13.99 -7.45
CA VAL A 34 -12.09 13.50 -6.35
C VAL A 34 -12.29 12.00 -6.13
N SER A 35 -13.54 11.54 -6.02
CA SER A 35 -13.84 10.12 -5.82
C SER A 35 -13.37 9.26 -7.00
N LEU A 36 -13.48 9.76 -8.24
CA LEU A 36 -12.92 9.06 -9.39
C LEU A 36 -11.39 9.05 -9.39
N ALA A 37 -10.74 10.14 -9.00
CA ALA A 37 -9.29 10.17 -8.88
C ALA A 37 -8.79 9.18 -7.83
N ASP A 38 -9.47 9.09 -6.68
CA ASP A 38 -9.21 8.07 -5.65
C ASP A 38 -9.40 6.65 -6.19
N MET A 39 -10.48 6.40 -6.94
CA MET A 39 -10.74 5.10 -7.58
C MET A 39 -9.65 4.73 -8.58
N TYR A 40 -9.27 5.65 -9.48
CA TYR A 40 -8.20 5.38 -10.45
C TYR A 40 -6.87 5.08 -9.77
N GLY A 41 -6.51 5.83 -8.72
CA GLY A 41 -5.34 5.53 -7.90
C GLY A 41 -5.40 4.13 -7.29
N LYS A 42 -6.51 3.79 -6.62
CA LYS A 42 -6.75 2.46 -6.03
C LYS A 42 -6.82 1.31 -7.04
N CYS A 43 -6.97 1.62 -8.33
CA CYS A 43 -6.95 0.67 -9.45
C CYS A 43 -5.59 0.62 -10.17
N GLY A 44 -4.55 1.28 -9.67
CA GLY A 44 -3.22 1.26 -10.28
C GLY A 44 -3.05 2.21 -11.48
N ARG A 45 -4.05 3.05 -11.75
CA ARG A 45 -4.12 4.01 -12.86
C ARG A 45 -3.78 5.43 -12.37
N LEU A 46 -2.56 5.61 -11.91
CA LEU A 46 -2.13 6.85 -11.23
C LEU A 46 -2.12 8.06 -12.18
N GLU A 47 -1.81 7.85 -13.46
CA GLU A 47 -1.80 8.88 -14.49
C GLU A 47 -3.21 9.45 -14.73
N ASP A 48 -4.23 8.60 -14.73
CA ASP A 48 -5.62 9.02 -14.88
C ASP A 48 -6.14 9.76 -13.66
N ALA A 49 -5.74 9.32 -12.46
CA ALA A 49 -6.02 10.05 -11.22
C ALA A 49 -5.41 11.46 -11.25
N LEU A 50 -4.17 11.59 -11.75
CA LEU A 50 -3.48 12.87 -11.89
C LEU A 50 -4.14 13.78 -12.95
N SER A 51 -4.56 13.21 -14.08
CA SER A 51 -5.27 13.93 -15.13
C SER A 51 -6.58 14.53 -14.62
N LEU A 52 -7.37 13.76 -13.86
CA LEU A 52 -8.58 14.27 -13.21
C LEU A 52 -8.26 15.33 -12.18
N PHE A 53 -7.22 15.13 -11.35
CA PHE A 53 -6.84 16.10 -10.33
C PHE A 53 -6.61 17.49 -10.87
N TYR A 54 -5.99 17.63 -12.05
CA TYR A 54 -5.76 18.94 -12.68
C TYR A 54 -7.04 19.65 -13.14
N GLN A 55 -8.17 18.95 -13.20
CA GLN A 55 -9.49 19.51 -13.55
C GLN A 55 -10.29 19.91 -12.30
N ILE A 56 -9.87 19.48 -11.11
CA ILE A 56 -10.59 19.72 -9.85
C ILE A 56 -10.27 21.11 -9.30
N PRO A 57 -11.27 21.94 -8.95
CA PRO A 57 -11.06 23.21 -8.25
C PRO A 57 -10.27 23.05 -6.95
N ARG A 58 -9.31 23.93 -6.71
CA ARG A 58 -8.41 23.92 -5.54
C ARG A 58 -9.04 24.58 -4.31
N VAL A 59 -10.25 24.15 -3.97
CA VAL A 59 -11.10 24.81 -2.95
C VAL A 59 -10.90 24.28 -1.54
N SER A 60 -10.16 23.18 -1.37
CA SER A 60 -9.91 22.55 -0.06
C SER A 60 -8.67 21.65 -0.11
N SER A 61 -8.28 21.13 1.06
CA SER A 61 -7.25 20.09 1.22
C SER A 61 -7.62 18.74 0.59
N VAL A 62 -8.91 18.47 0.37
CA VAL A 62 -9.40 17.13 -0.01
C VAL A 62 -8.78 16.60 -1.31
N PRO A 63 -8.76 17.33 -2.45
CA PRO A 63 -8.15 16.82 -3.69
C PRO A 63 -6.64 16.55 -3.54
N TRP A 64 -5.94 17.36 -2.74
CA TRP A 64 -4.52 17.18 -2.45
C TRP A 64 -4.29 15.93 -1.63
N ASN A 65 -5.07 15.75 -0.56
CA ASN A 65 -4.99 14.58 0.31
C ASN A 65 -5.22 13.30 -0.48
N THR A 66 -6.16 13.29 -1.43
CA THR A 66 -6.40 12.14 -2.34
C THR A 66 -5.16 11.81 -3.17
N LEU A 67 -4.54 12.81 -3.80
CA LEU A 67 -3.37 12.58 -4.66
C LEU A 67 -2.12 12.20 -3.86
N ILE A 68 -1.88 12.85 -2.72
CA ILE A 68 -0.83 12.49 -1.76
C ILE A 68 -1.01 11.02 -1.31
N ALA A 69 -2.23 10.62 -0.94
CA ALA A 69 -2.53 9.24 -0.55
C ALA A 69 -2.30 8.25 -1.70
N CYS A 70 -2.73 8.57 -2.92
CA CYS A 70 -2.49 7.73 -4.09
C CYS A 70 -0.99 7.55 -4.36
N HIS A 71 -0.20 8.62 -4.30
CA HIS A 71 1.25 8.52 -4.44
C HIS A 71 1.88 7.69 -3.30
N GLY A 72 1.44 7.86 -2.06
CA GLY A 72 1.89 7.05 -0.92
C GLY A 72 1.56 5.56 -1.07
N LEU A 73 0.36 5.22 -1.57
CA LEU A 73 -0.03 3.85 -1.90
C LEU A 73 0.81 3.22 -3.00
N HIS A 74 1.52 4.02 -3.81
CA HIS A 74 2.37 3.53 -4.91
C HIS A 74 3.87 3.53 -4.56
N GLY A 75 4.23 3.85 -3.31
CA GLY A 75 5.62 3.98 -2.89
C GLY A 75 6.31 5.24 -3.40
N HIS A 76 5.54 6.25 -3.85
CA HIS A 76 6.07 7.51 -4.39
C HIS A 76 6.14 8.61 -3.33
N GLY A 77 6.75 8.36 -2.17
CA GLY A 77 6.83 9.29 -1.04
C GLY A 77 7.41 10.66 -1.40
N GLU A 78 8.48 10.71 -2.20
CA GLU A 78 9.05 11.99 -2.66
C GLU A 78 8.06 12.83 -3.48
N LYS A 79 7.28 12.18 -4.36
CA LYS A 79 6.23 12.87 -5.13
C LYS A 79 5.11 13.35 -4.21
N ALA A 80 4.79 12.60 -3.15
CA ALA A 80 3.82 13.01 -2.14
C ALA A 80 4.31 14.28 -1.39
N MET A 81 5.60 14.36 -1.04
CA MET A 81 6.22 15.54 -0.44
C MET A 81 6.23 16.74 -1.39
N MET A 82 6.49 16.52 -2.69
CA MET A 82 6.39 17.57 -3.71
C MET A 82 4.97 18.10 -3.84
N LEU A 83 3.96 17.22 -3.82
CA LEU A 83 2.55 17.62 -3.86
C LEU A 83 2.16 18.41 -2.61
N PHE A 84 2.67 18.05 -1.43
CA PHE A 84 2.48 18.84 -0.22
C PHE A 84 3.08 20.24 -0.33
N ARG A 85 4.30 20.39 -0.85
CA ARG A 85 4.89 21.72 -1.09
C ARG A 85 4.02 22.55 -2.05
N LYS A 86 3.57 21.94 -3.14
CA LYS A 86 2.69 22.60 -4.11
C LYS A 86 1.33 23.00 -3.50
N MET A 87 0.77 22.17 -2.63
CA MET A 87 -0.44 22.49 -1.86
C MET A 87 -0.24 23.77 -1.02
N LEU A 88 0.92 23.90 -0.38
CA LEU A 88 1.27 25.10 0.40
C LEU A 88 1.49 26.33 -0.50
N ASP A 89 2.17 26.17 -1.64
CA ASP A 89 2.41 27.24 -2.61
C ASP A 89 1.09 27.79 -3.20
N GLU A 90 0.09 26.94 -3.35
CA GLU A 90 -1.28 27.33 -3.75
C GLU A 90 -2.12 27.88 -2.60
N GLY A 91 -1.54 28.07 -1.41
CA GLY A 91 -2.19 28.66 -0.23
C GLY A 91 -3.21 27.75 0.45
N VAL A 92 -3.20 26.45 0.14
CA VAL A 92 -4.14 25.49 0.74
C VAL A 92 -3.58 24.99 2.08
N LYS A 93 -4.30 25.29 3.16
CA LYS A 93 -3.89 24.90 4.52
C LYS A 93 -4.02 23.38 4.72
N PRO A 94 -2.98 22.70 5.22
CA PRO A 94 -3.06 21.28 5.56
C PRO A 94 -3.93 21.06 6.80
N ASP A 95 -4.53 19.87 6.86
CA ASP A 95 -5.33 19.41 7.98
C ASP A 95 -4.80 18.07 8.53
N HIS A 96 -5.47 17.54 9.54
CA HIS A 96 -5.11 16.26 10.14
C HIS A 96 -5.12 15.09 9.15
N ILE A 97 -5.93 15.14 8.07
CA ILE A 97 -5.90 14.09 7.04
C ILE A 97 -4.67 14.26 6.15
N THR A 98 -4.27 15.50 5.84
CA THR A 98 -3.03 15.78 5.10
C THR A 98 -1.81 15.15 5.79
N PHE A 99 -1.71 15.28 7.10
CA PHE A 99 -0.59 14.69 7.84
C PHE A 99 -0.67 13.17 7.92
N VAL A 100 -1.85 12.57 8.11
CA VAL A 100 -1.99 11.09 8.03
C VAL A 100 -1.53 10.56 6.66
N THR A 101 -1.95 11.19 5.55
CA THR A 101 -1.60 10.71 4.21
C THR A 101 -0.12 10.91 3.90
N LEU A 102 0.49 11.99 4.38
CA LEU A 102 1.94 12.22 4.24
C LEU A 102 2.77 11.25 5.07
N LEU A 103 2.41 11.01 6.34
CA LEU A 103 3.10 10.05 7.20
C LEU A 103 2.99 8.63 6.65
N SER A 104 1.82 8.24 6.13
CA SER A 104 1.64 6.96 5.45
C SER A 104 2.51 6.86 4.19
N ALA A 105 2.61 7.93 3.39
CA ALA A 105 3.49 7.97 2.23
C ALA A 105 4.97 7.84 2.62
N CYS A 106 5.39 8.50 3.70
CA CYS A 106 6.75 8.37 4.25
C CYS A 106 7.02 6.93 4.71
N SER A 107 6.07 6.32 5.42
CA SER A 107 6.16 4.91 5.85
C SER A 107 6.37 3.97 4.66
N HIS A 108 5.62 4.15 3.58
CA HIS A 108 5.72 3.29 2.40
C HIS A 108 6.95 3.51 1.53
N SER A 109 7.74 4.56 1.79
CA SER A 109 8.94 4.92 1.03
C SER A 109 10.21 5.02 1.89
N GLY A 110 10.14 4.69 3.18
CA GLY A 110 11.28 4.74 4.10
C GLY A 110 11.82 6.14 4.39
N LEU A 111 10.99 7.17 4.23
CA LEU A 111 11.37 8.57 4.49
C LEU A 111 11.27 8.88 6.00
N VAL A 112 12.14 8.25 6.79
CA VAL A 112 12.10 8.30 8.26
C VAL A 112 12.33 9.71 8.81
N THR A 113 13.24 10.46 8.20
CA THR A 113 13.56 11.83 8.61
C THR A 113 12.40 12.78 8.31
N GLU A 114 11.82 12.67 7.12
CA GLU A 114 10.69 13.47 6.66
C GLU A 114 9.43 13.15 7.47
N GLY A 115 9.19 11.88 7.79
CA GLY A 115 8.06 11.46 8.63
C GLY A 115 8.14 12.06 10.04
N GLN A 116 9.31 12.03 10.67
CA GLN A 116 9.53 12.69 11.97
C GLN A 116 9.31 14.20 11.87
N TRP A 117 9.89 14.85 10.86
CA TRP A 117 9.70 16.27 10.62
C TRP A 117 8.22 16.64 10.45
N LEU A 118 7.45 15.88 9.66
CA LEU A 118 6.02 16.09 9.47
C LEU A 118 5.22 15.94 10.77
N PHE A 119 5.57 14.93 11.58
CA PHE A 119 4.91 14.68 12.87
C PHE A 119 5.18 15.81 13.88
N GLU A 120 6.35 16.42 13.85
CA GLU A 120 6.65 17.62 14.65
C GLU A 120 5.97 18.88 14.06
N LEU A 121 6.03 19.05 12.75
CA LEU A 121 5.47 20.19 12.02
C LEU A 121 3.97 20.34 12.28
N MET A 122 3.22 19.23 12.20
CA MET A 122 1.77 19.25 12.43
C MET A 122 1.41 19.79 13.82
N GLN A 123 2.23 19.51 14.82
CA GLN A 123 2.00 19.93 16.20
C GLN A 123 2.44 21.38 16.40
N ARG A 124 3.66 21.74 15.98
CA ARG A 124 4.29 23.03 16.30
C ARG A 124 3.73 24.18 15.48
N GLU A 125 3.58 23.99 14.17
CA GLU A 125 3.20 25.08 13.25
C GLU A 125 1.69 25.06 12.97
N TYR A 126 1.08 23.87 12.91
CA TYR A 126 -0.33 23.73 12.56
C TYR A 126 -1.25 23.49 13.76
N ASN A 127 -0.70 23.28 14.97
CA ASN A 127 -1.47 23.02 16.20
C ASN A 127 -2.45 21.84 16.06
N ILE A 128 -2.05 20.81 15.32
CA ILE A 128 -2.84 19.59 15.11
C ILE A 128 -2.37 18.55 16.12
N ALA A 129 -3.26 18.16 17.03
CA ALA A 129 -3.00 17.08 17.97
C ALA A 129 -2.92 15.72 17.23
N PRO A 130 -1.89 14.89 17.49
CA PRO A 130 -1.80 13.58 16.85
C PRO A 130 -2.93 12.65 17.30
N SER A 131 -3.59 12.01 16.32
CA SER A 131 -4.56 10.94 16.55
C SER A 131 -3.91 9.55 16.44
N LEU A 132 -4.61 8.49 16.84
CA LEU A 132 -4.14 7.10 16.70
C LEU A 132 -3.65 6.75 15.30
N LYS A 133 -4.27 7.32 14.25
CA LYS A 133 -3.83 7.14 12.86
C LYS A 133 -2.44 7.72 12.61
N HIS A 134 -2.11 8.88 13.19
CA HIS A 134 -0.78 9.49 13.06
C HIS A 134 0.26 8.63 13.77
N TYR A 135 -0.03 8.17 14.99
CA TYR A 135 0.84 7.27 15.74
C TYR A 135 1.06 5.95 15.00
N GLY A 136 0.00 5.35 14.46
CA GLY A 136 0.08 4.13 13.64
C GLY A 136 0.97 4.28 12.42
N CYS A 137 0.89 5.40 11.70
CA CYS A 137 1.79 5.67 10.58
C CYS A 137 3.26 5.80 11.02
N MET A 138 3.53 6.44 12.16
CA MET A 138 4.89 6.58 12.69
C MET A 138 5.47 5.24 13.16
N VAL A 139 4.66 4.41 13.82
CA VAL A 139 5.07 3.06 14.24
C VAL A 139 5.33 2.16 13.03
N ASP A 140 4.46 2.20 12.01
CA ASP A 140 4.69 1.49 10.74
C ASP A 140 5.98 1.97 10.05
N LEU A 141 6.24 3.29 10.05
CA LEU A 141 7.44 3.88 9.48
C LEU A 141 8.72 3.38 10.18
N PHE A 142 8.81 3.51 11.51
CA PHE A 142 9.96 3.03 12.28
C PHE A 142 10.11 1.51 12.19
N GLY A 143 8.99 0.78 12.28
CA GLY A 143 8.95 -0.67 12.21
C GLY A 143 9.53 -1.19 10.90
N ARG A 144 9.08 -0.66 9.75
CA ARG A 144 9.63 -1.02 8.43
C ARG A 144 11.09 -0.60 8.25
N ALA A 145 11.57 0.39 9.00
CA ALA A 145 12.96 0.83 8.99
C ALA A 145 13.89 -0.13 9.73
N GLY A 146 13.35 -1.16 10.39
CA GLY A 146 14.07 -1.99 11.36
C GLY A 146 14.35 -1.28 12.68
N GLN A 147 13.81 -0.07 12.91
CA GLN A 147 13.99 0.68 14.15
C GLN A 147 12.96 0.25 15.20
N LEU A 148 12.96 -1.05 15.52
CA LEU A 148 11.96 -1.67 16.39
C LEU A 148 11.94 -1.08 17.81
N GLU A 149 13.12 -0.83 18.37
CA GLU A 149 13.23 -0.22 19.71
C GLU A 149 12.66 1.22 19.71
N THR A 150 12.97 2.01 18.67
CA THR A 150 12.39 3.35 18.48
C THR A 150 10.87 3.27 18.38
N ALA A 151 10.34 2.33 17.58
CA ALA A 151 8.91 2.12 17.44
C ALA A 151 8.24 1.79 18.77
N PHE A 152 8.83 0.87 19.55
CA PHE A 152 8.30 0.49 20.86
C PHE A 152 8.38 1.61 21.90
N ASN A 153 9.49 2.35 21.94
CA ASN A 153 9.63 3.51 22.81
C ASN A 153 8.64 4.62 22.44
N PHE A 154 8.39 4.81 21.14
CA PHE A 154 7.39 5.76 20.65
C PHE A 154 5.97 5.37 21.10
N ILE A 155 5.61 4.09 21.06
CA ILE A 155 4.32 3.60 21.58
C ILE A 155 4.19 3.88 23.08
N LYS A 156 5.24 3.58 23.88
CA LYS A 156 5.24 3.83 25.33
C LYS A 156 5.11 5.31 25.69
N ALA A 157 5.59 6.20 24.83
CA ALA A 157 5.51 7.65 25.02
C ALA A 157 4.16 8.25 24.58
N MET A 158 3.26 7.47 24.00
CA MET A 158 1.96 7.97 23.54
C MET A 158 1.12 8.50 24.73
N PRO A 159 0.49 9.67 24.58
CA PRO A 159 -0.42 10.21 25.60
C PRO A 159 -1.79 9.54 25.61
N VAL A 160 -2.03 8.61 24.68
CA VAL A 160 -3.30 7.89 24.47
C VAL A 160 -3.04 6.40 24.38
N GLN A 161 -4.03 5.59 24.72
CA GLN A 161 -3.90 4.13 24.66
C GLN A 161 -3.77 3.66 23.19
N PRO A 162 -2.74 2.87 22.85
CA PRO A 162 -2.59 2.35 21.50
C PRO A 162 -3.68 1.34 21.16
N ASP A 163 -4.14 1.35 19.91
CA ASP A 163 -5.13 0.41 19.40
C ASP A 163 -4.48 -0.80 18.70
N ALA A 164 -5.32 -1.73 18.24
CA ALA A 164 -4.88 -2.94 17.54
C ALA A 164 -4.08 -2.63 16.26
N SER A 165 -4.33 -1.49 15.60
CA SER A 165 -3.61 -1.12 14.39
C SER A 165 -2.13 -0.80 14.68
N ILE A 166 -1.86 -0.15 15.82
CA ILE A 166 -0.52 0.26 16.25
C ILE A 166 0.30 -0.96 16.68
N TRP A 167 -0.26 -1.81 17.55
CA TRP A 167 0.41 -3.04 17.96
C TRP A 167 0.55 -4.03 16.80
N GLY A 168 -0.43 -4.07 15.90
CA GLY A 168 -0.37 -4.87 14.66
C GLY A 168 0.75 -4.43 13.73
N ALA A 169 0.99 -3.12 13.60
CA ALA A 169 2.12 -2.58 12.85
C ALA A 169 3.46 -3.01 13.47
N LEU A 170 3.61 -2.91 14.80
CA LEU A 170 4.81 -3.35 15.50
C LEU A 170 5.04 -4.86 15.34
N LEU A 171 4.01 -5.69 15.54
CA LEU A 171 4.10 -7.14 15.37
C LEU A 171 4.49 -7.51 13.92
N GLY A 172 3.89 -6.83 12.94
CA GLY A 172 4.23 -6.98 11.53
C GLY A 172 5.71 -6.70 11.26
N ALA A 173 6.25 -5.63 11.85
CA ALA A 173 7.66 -5.26 11.74
C ALA A 173 8.58 -6.28 12.44
N CYS A 174 8.23 -6.71 13.65
CA CYS A 174 8.98 -7.73 14.40
C CYS A 174 9.12 -9.03 13.59
N ARG A 175 8.06 -9.45 12.88
CA ARG A 175 8.13 -10.59 11.96
C ARG A 175 9.12 -10.37 10.82
N VAL A 176 9.10 -9.20 10.20
CA VAL A 176 9.98 -8.88 9.05
C VAL A 176 11.44 -8.86 9.47
N HIS A 177 11.73 -8.35 10.66
CA HIS A 177 13.09 -8.20 11.18
C HIS A 177 13.55 -9.34 12.09
N GLY A 178 12.69 -10.32 12.37
CA GLY A 178 13.02 -11.51 13.16
C GLY A 178 13.12 -11.30 14.67
N ASP A 179 12.56 -10.21 15.21
CA ASP A 179 12.55 -9.93 16.64
C ASP A 179 11.39 -10.64 17.33
N VAL A 180 11.65 -11.88 17.77
CA VAL A 180 10.63 -12.73 18.38
C VAL A 180 10.15 -12.20 19.73
N ASP A 181 11.06 -11.61 20.51
CA ASP A 181 10.76 -11.24 21.89
C ASP A 181 9.87 -9.99 21.93
N LEU A 182 10.18 -8.97 21.10
CA LEU A 182 9.28 -7.83 20.95
C LEU A 182 7.98 -8.20 20.24
N GLY A 183 8.02 -9.16 19.31
CA GLY A 183 6.82 -9.70 18.68
C GLY A 183 5.88 -10.36 19.69
N LYS A 184 6.42 -11.07 20.68
CA LYS A 184 5.61 -11.62 21.77
C LYS A 184 4.93 -10.52 22.58
N VAL A 185 5.67 -9.49 22.99
CA VAL A 185 5.12 -8.33 23.74
C VAL A 185 4.00 -7.63 22.95
N ALA A 186 4.22 -7.36 21.66
CA ALA A 186 3.20 -6.75 20.81
C ALA A 186 1.95 -7.64 20.68
N SER A 187 2.13 -8.96 20.63
CA SER A 187 1.02 -9.92 20.55
C SER A 187 0.21 -10.00 21.83
N GLU A 188 0.87 -9.95 23.00
CA GLU A 188 0.18 -9.92 24.30
C GLU A 188 -0.79 -8.74 24.38
N HIS A 189 -0.35 -7.54 24.03
CA HIS A 189 -1.22 -6.37 23.95
C HIS A 189 -2.33 -6.50 22.89
N LEU A 190 -2.05 -7.12 21.74
CA LEU A 190 -3.10 -7.37 20.73
C LEU A 190 -4.18 -8.32 21.24
N PHE A 191 -3.80 -9.33 22.01
CA PHE A 191 -4.76 -10.28 22.57
C PHE A 191 -5.60 -9.68 23.69
N GLU A 192 -5.13 -8.63 24.36
CA GLU A 192 -5.95 -7.85 25.30
C GLU A 192 -7.05 -7.05 24.58
N VAL A 193 -6.76 -6.51 23.39
CA VAL A 193 -7.70 -5.67 22.61
C VAL A 193 -8.62 -6.52 21.73
N GLU A 194 -8.09 -7.52 21.02
CA GLU A 194 -8.80 -8.37 20.07
C GLU A 194 -8.41 -9.87 20.25
N PRO A 195 -8.86 -10.54 21.33
CA PRO A 195 -8.43 -11.90 21.66
C PRO A 195 -8.68 -12.94 20.56
N GLU A 196 -9.78 -12.76 19.81
CA GLU A 196 -10.25 -13.70 18.78
C GLU A 196 -9.66 -13.43 17.39
N HIS A 197 -8.83 -12.39 17.22
CA HIS A 197 -8.30 -12.03 15.91
C HIS A 197 -7.25 -13.04 15.42
N VAL A 198 -7.72 -13.99 14.62
CA VAL A 198 -6.95 -15.11 14.04
C VAL A 198 -5.62 -14.67 13.40
N GLY A 199 -5.61 -13.50 12.74
CA GLY A 199 -4.44 -13.00 12.03
C GLY A 199 -3.22 -12.80 12.95
N TYR A 200 -3.41 -12.32 14.18
CA TYR A 200 -2.31 -12.04 15.10
C TYR A 200 -1.70 -13.33 15.65
N HIS A 201 -2.53 -14.30 16.01
CA HIS A 201 -2.09 -15.63 16.41
C HIS A 201 -1.29 -16.31 15.31
N VAL A 202 -1.78 -16.27 14.07
CA VAL A 202 -1.06 -16.83 12.92
C VAL A 202 0.28 -16.13 12.73
N LEU A 203 0.33 -14.81 12.88
CA LEU A 203 1.56 -14.04 12.73
C LEU A 203 2.61 -14.42 13.78
N LEU A 204 2.22 -14.52 15.05
CA LEU A 204 3.10 -14.96 16.14
C LEU A 204 3.56 -16.41 15.96
N SER A 205 2.66 -17.32 15.57
CA SER A 205 3.01 -18.72 15.26
C SER A 205 4.04 -18.81 14.13
N ASN A 206 3.88 -18.00 13.09
CA ASN A 206 4.83 -17.95 11.98
C ASN A 206 6.21 -17.41 12.43
N MET A 207 6.25 -16.45 13.35
CA MET A 207 7.51 -15.95 13.94
C MET A 207 8.21 -17.01 14.77
N TYR A 208 7.48 -17.74 15.61
CA TYR A 208 8.05 -18.87 16.37
C TYR A 208 8.61 -19.96 15.45
N ALA A 209 7.87 -20.32 14.39
CA ALA A 209 8.33 -21.30 13.40
C ALA A 209 9.62 -20.82 12.70
N SER A 210 9.68 -19.55 12.30
CA SER A 210 10.87 -18.96 11.66
C SER A 210 12.10 -18.94 12.57
N ALA A 211 11.89 -18.95 13.89
CA ALA A 211 12.95 -18.98 14.91
C ALA A 211 13.23 -20.39 15.47
N GLY A 212 12.59 -21.43 14.93
CA GLY A 212 12.74 -22.81 15.41
C GLY A 212 12.12 -23.09 16.79
N LYS A 213 11.28 -22.18 17.32
CA LYS A 213 10.62 -22.32 18.63
C LYS A 213 9.32 -23.12 18.51
N TRP A 214 9.41 -24.42 18.25
CA TRP A 214 8.26 -25.28 17.93
C TRP A 214 7.22 -25.41 19.07
N GLU A 215 7.63 -25.35 20.33
CA GLU A 215 6.69 -25.40 21.48
C GLU A 215 5.63 -24.28 21.40
N GLY A 216 6.05 -23.05 21.06
CA GLY A 216 5.14 -21.92 20.88
C GLY A 216 4.28 -22.02 19.61
N VAL A 217 4.77 -22.73 18.59
CA VAL A 217 3.97 -23.02 17.38
C VAL A 217 2.81 -23.94 17.72
N ASP A 218 3.08 -25.01 18.48
CA ASP A 218 2.08 -26.01 18.86
C ASP A 218 1.03 -25.42 19.81
N GLU A 219 1.45 -24.58 20.76
CA GLU A 219 0.54 -23.85 21.66
C GLU A 219 -0.49 -23.03 20.87
N ILE A 220 -0.04 -22.30 19.85
CA ILE A 220 -0.93 -21.45 19.05
C ILE A 220 -1.78 -22.28 18.09
N ARG A 221 -1.20 -23.29 17.44
CA ARG A 221 -1.94 -24.17 16.50
C ARG A 221 -2.98 -25.02 17.21
N GLY A 222 -2.75 -25.39 18.47
CA GLY A 222 -3.69 -26.10 19.34
C GLY A 222 -5.01 -25.36 19.57
N LYS A 223 -5.07 -24.04 19.29
CA LYS A 223 -6.30 -23.23 19.40
C LYS A 223 -7.30 -23.43 18.26
N GLY A 224 -7.01 -24.30 17.26
CA GLY A 224 -7.96 -24.67 16.21
C GLY A 224 -8.27 -23.55 15.20
N LEU A 225 -7.34 -22.60 15.04
CA LEU A 225 -7.52 -21.39 14.24
C LEU A 225 -7.52 -21.69 12.72
N ARG A 226 -8.52 -21.17 11.99
CA ARG A 226 -8.61 -21.31 10.52
C ARG A 226 -7.90 -20.16 9.81
N LYS A 227 -6.81 -20.48 9.10
CA LYS A 227 -6.05 -19.49 8.33
C LYS A 227 -6.82 -19.02 7.09
N THR A 228 -6.79 -17.73 6.80
CA THR A 228 -7.25 -17.19 5.50
C THR A 228 -6.28 -17.62 4.40
N PRO A 229 -6.72 -18.30 3.33
CA PRO A 229 -5.84 -18.69 2.25
C PRO A 229 -5.37 -17.45 1.47
N GLY A 230 -4.08 -17.45 1.11
CA GLY A 230 -3.52 -16.46 0.19
C GLY A 230 -3.92 -16.77 -1.25
N TRP A 231 -4.41 -15.76 -1.96
CA TRP A 231 -4.75 -15.85 -3.37
C TRP A 231 -4.34 -14.60 -4.12
N SER A 232 -4.08 -14.76 -5.42
CA SER A 232 -3.79 -13.68 -6.33
C SER A 232 -4.77 -13.71 -7.49
N SER A 233 -5.17 -12.54 -7.99
CA SER A 233 -6.05 -12.45 -9.15
C SER A 233 -5.53 -11.45 -10.17
N MET A 234 -5.99 -11.61 -11.40
CA MET A 234 -5.74 -10.67 -12.47
C MET A 234 -6.87 -10.68 -13.48
N GLU A 235 -6.98 -9.63 -14.27
CA GLU A 235 -7.97 -9.53 -15.34
C GLU A 235 -7.29 -9.74 -16.70
N VAL A 236 -7.80 -10.71 -17.47
CA VAL A 236 -7.39 -10.96 -18.86
C VAL A 236 -8.64 -11.12 -19.70
N ASN A 237 -8.74 -10.38 -20.81
CA ASN A 237 -9.89 -10.44 -21.73
C ASN A 237 -11.26 -10.27 -21.03
N ASN A 238 -11.37 -9.29 -20.12
CA ASN A 238 -12.55 -9.02 -19.29
C ASN A 238 -13.00 -10.20 -18.40
N ARG A 239 -12.09 -11.11 -18.07
CA ARG A 239 -12.32 -12.20 -17.11
C ARG A 239 -11.31 -12.10 -15.98
N VAL A 240 -11.81 -12.25 -14.74
CA VAL A 240 -10.97 -12.30 -13.56
C VAL A 240 -10.55 -13.74 -13.31
N GLU A 241 -9.25 -13.99 -13.41
CA GLU A 241 -8.64 -15.28 -13.08
C GLU A 241 -8.08 -15.22 -11.66
N VAL A 242 -8.29 -16.30 -10.89
CA VAL A 242 -7.91 -16.37 -9.47
C VAL A 242 -7.04 -17.60 -9.23
N PHE A 243 -5.88 -17.37 -8.61
CA PHE A 243 -4.86 -18.36 -8.33
C PHE A 243 -4.74 -18.56 -6.82
N TYR A 244 -4.79 -19.81 -6.39
CA TYR A 244 -4.54 -20.22 -5.02
C TYR A 244 -3.25 -21.03 -4.95
N THR A 245 -2.54 -20.92 -3.83
CA THR A 245 -1.32 -21.69 -3.59
C THR A 245 -1.64 -23.19 -3.64
N GLY A 246 -0.88 -23.95 -4.43
CA GLY A 246 -1.06 -25.41 -4.56
C GLY A 246 -2.30 -25.86 -5.35
N ASN A 247 -3.07 -24.96 -5.97
CA ASN A 247 -4.22 -25.36 -6.78
C ASN A 247 -3.78 -25.92 -8.15
N GLN A 248 -4.11 -27.18 -8.40
CA GLN A 248 -3.76 -27.88 -9.64
C GLN A 248 -4.92 -27.98 -10.66
N THR A 249 -6.09 -27.43 -10.34
CA THR A 249 -7.30 -27.57 -11.17
C THR A 249 -7.40 -26.57 -12.32
N HIS A 250 -6.42 -25.67 -12.46
CA HIS A 250 -6.44 -24.64 -13.50
C HIS A 250 -6.26 -25.26 -14.90
N PRO A 251 -7.05 -24.90 -15.93
CA PRO A 251 -6.96 -25.51 -17.27
C PRO A 251 -5.59 -25.40 -17.94
N MET A 252 -4.84 -24.34 -17.64
CA MET A 252 -3.48 -24.09 -18.15
C MET A 252 -2.37 -24.44 -17.15
N TYR A 253 -2.64 -25.37 -16.22
CA TYR A 253 -1.69 -25.71 -15.14
C TYR A 253 -0.32 -26.10 -15.70
N GLU A 254 -0.26 -26.95 -16.72
CA GLU A 254 1.00 -27.44 -17.28
C GLU A 254 1.82 -26.31 -17.92
N GLU A 255 1.19 -25.42 -18.67
CA GLU A 255 1.84 -24.28 -19.32
C GLU A 255 2.37 -23.27 -18.30
N ILE A 256 1.56 -22.94 -17.28
CA ILE A 256 1.96 -22.03 -16.20
C ILE A 256 3.19 -22.58 -15.47
N HIS A 257 3.17 -23.85 -15.07
CA HIS A 257 4.28 -24.46 -14.35
C HIS A 257 5.52 -24.65 -15.22
N LYS A 258 5.35 -24.90 -16.52
CA LYS A 258 6.46 -24.91 -17.47
C LYS A 258 7.13 -23.55 -17.56
N GLU A 259 6.36 -22.48 -17.70
CA GLU A 259 6.88 -21.11 -17.75
C GLU A 259 7.58 -20.74 -16.42
N LEU A 260 7.01 -21.11 -15.28
CA LEU A 260 7.65 -20.90 -13.97
C LEU A 260 9.00 -21.60 -13.84
N ARG A 261 9.12 -22.85 -14.29
CA ARG A 261 10.41 -23.56 -14.27
C ARG A 261 11.44 -22.85 -15.15
N LEU A 262 11.06 -22.42 -16.36
CA LEU A 262 11.96 -21.69 -17.26
C LEU A 262 12.41 -20.36 -16.67
N LEU A 263 11.51 -19.60 -16.06
CA LEU A 263 11.84 -18.36 -15.37
C LEU A 263 12.75 -18.63 -14.19
N HIS A 264 12.45 -19.64 -13.37
CA HIS A 264 13.23 -20.00 -12.19
C HIS A 264 14.70 -20.30 -12.51
N GLU A 265 14.96 -21.09 -13.54
CA GLU A 265 16.33 -21.36 -14.01
C GLU A 265 17.02 -20.08 -14.49
N LYS A 266 16.32 -19.23 -15.25
CA LYS A 266 16.86 -17.93 -15.69
C LYS A 266 17.18 -17.03 -14.51
N MET A 267 16.32 -17.00 -13.49
CA MET A 267 16.52 -16.22 -12.28
C MET A 267 17.76 -16.69 -11.52
N LYS A 268 17.92 -18.01 -11.30
CA LYS A 268 19.11 -18.58 -10.66
C LYS A 268 20.40 -18.20 -11.39
N MET A 269 20.40 -18.26 -12.73
CA MET A 269 21.57 -17.85 -13.54
C MET A 269 21.99 -16.39 -13.36
N ILE A 270 21.05 -15.49 -13.04
CA ILE A 270 21.32 -14.06 -12.82
C ILE A 270 21.38 -13.68 -11.32
N GLY A 271 21.49 -14.67 -10.44
CA GLY A 271 21.81 -14.48 -9.02
C GLY A 271 20.63 -14.49 -8.06
N TYR A 272 19.46 -14.99 -8.46
CA TYR A 272 18.36 -15.22 -7.51
C TYR A 272 18.67 -16.39 -6.57
N VAL A 273 18.49 -16.16 -5.27
CA VAL A 273 18.57 -17.16 -4.21
C VAL A 273 17.22 -17.21 -3.49
N PRO A 274 16.54 -18.38 -3.45
CA PRO A 274 15.28 -18.51 -2.72
C PRO A 274 15.42 -18.23 -1.23
N ASP A 275 14.45 -17.52 -0.64
CA ASP A 275 14.42 -17.28 0.81
C ASP A 275 13.47 -18.27 1.51
N HIS A 276 14.06 -19.33 2.07
CA HIS A 276 13.35 -20.44 2.71
C HIS A 276 12.66 -20.04 4.03
N ARG A 277 12.96 -18.87 4.62
CA ARG A 277 12.33 -18.41 5.87
C ARG A 277 10.81 -18.20 5.74
N PHE A 278 10.32 -18.08 4.50
CA PHE A 278 8.89 -17.93 4.21
C PHE A 278 8.16 -19.26 4.03
N VAL A 279 8.87 -20.38 4.08
CA VAL A 279 8.29 -21.72 4.14
C VAL A 279 8.29 -22.16 5.58
N LEU A 280 7.10 -22.22 6.17
CA LEU A 280 6.90 -22.48 7.60
C LEU A 280 6.60 -23.95 7.88
N GLN A 281 6.59 -24.77 6.83
CA GLN A 281 6.54 -26.22 6.90
C GLN A 281 7.96 -26.74 7.19
N ASP A 282 8.04 -27.69 8.12
CA ASP A 282 9.28 -28.43 8.40
C ASP A 282 9.46 -29.51 7.32
N VAL A 283 10.02 -29.10 6.19
CA VAL A 283 10.27 -29.93 5.01
C VAL A 283 11.68 -29.70 4.48
N GLU A 284 12.17 -30.64 3.68
CA GLU A 284 13.48 -30.55 3.03
C GLU A 284 13.56 -29.33 2.10
N ASP A 285 14.78 -28.84 1.86
CA ASP A 285 15.01 -27.57 1.17
C ASP A 285 14.51 -27.57 -0.29
N ASP A 286 14.52 -28.71 -0.96
CA ASP A 286 13.93 -28.89 -2.29
C ASP A 286 12.40 -28.77 -2.26
N GLU A 287 11.75 -29.30 -1.22
CA GLU A 287 10.31 -29.16 -1.01
C GLU A 287 9.94 -27.71 -0.61
N LYS A 288 10.79 -27.02 0.16
CA LYS A 288 10.64 -25.58 0.43
C LYS A 288 10.66 -24.76 -0.85
N GLU A 289 11.62 -25.03 -1.72
CA GLU A 289 11.72 -24.36 -3.01
C GLU A 289 10.47 -24.61 -3.88
N HIS A 290 9.95 -25.84 -3.88
CA HIS A 290 8.70 -26.16 -4.58
C HIS A 290 7.49 -25.38 -4.02
N ILE A 291 7.39 -25.25 -2.70
CA ILE A 291 6.34 -24.46 -2.04
C ILE A 291 6.43 -22.99 -2.45
N LEU A 292 7.63 -22.39 -2.47
CA LEU A 292 7.81 -21.01 -2.92
C LEU A 292 7.36 -20.82 -4.37
N MET A 293 7.68 -21.78 -5.26
CA MET A 293 7.24 -21.75 -6.65
C MET A 293 5.72 -21.83 -6.82
N SER A 294 5.02 -22.42 -5.85
CA SER A 294 3.56 -22.56 -5.86
C SER A 294 2.80 -21.33 -5.35
N HIS A 295 3.50 -20.27 -4.91
CA HIS A 295 2.88 -19.04 -4.45
C HIS A 295 2.00 -18.40 -5.52
N SER A 296 0.81 -17.94 -5.09
CA SER A 296 -0.24 -17.43 -5.99
C SER A 296 0.22 -16.29 -6.91
N GLU A 297 1.12 -15.42 -6.44
CA GLU A 297 1.68 -14.32 -7.23
C GLU A 297 2.44 -14.85 -8.43
N ARG A 298 3.27 -15.87 -8.22
CA ARG A 298 4.10 -16.47 -9.27
C ARG A 298 3.23 -17.13 -10.32
N LEU A 299 2.22 -17.89 -9.88
CA LEU A 299 1.23 -18.50 -10.76
C LEU A 299 0.52 -17.45 -11.63
N ALA A 300 0.07 -16.35 -11.01
CA ALA A 300 -0.59 -15.26 -11.72
C ALA A 300 0.33 -14.56 -12.74
N ILE A 301 1.59 -14.26 -12.36
CA ILE A 301 2.57 -13.67 -13.29
C ILE A 301 2.84 -14.62 -14.47
N ALA A 302 3.10 -15.89 -14.21
CA ALA A 302 3.37 -16.86 -15.27
C ALA A 302 2.16 -17.06 -16.20
N PHE A 303 0.94 -17.13 -15.65
CA PHE A 303 -0.27 -17.13 -16.47
C PHE A 303 -0.35 -15.88 -17.35
N ALA A 304 -0.09 -14.69 -16.80
CA ALA A 304 -0.07 -13.45 -17.58
C ALA A 304 0.94 -13.50 -18.73
N LEU A 305 2.14 -14.02 -18.47
CA LEU A 305 3.22 -14.13 -19.46
C LEU A 305 2.84 -15.07 -20.61
N VAL A 306 2.16 -16.16 -20.31
CA VAL A 306 1.69 -17.13 -21.32
C VAL A 306 0.51 -16.60 -22.13
N THR A 307 -0.39 -15.83 -21.51
CA THR A 307 -1.67 -15.45 -22.13
C THR A 307 -1.71 -14.06 -22.75
N THR A 308 -0.71 -13.20 -22.49
CA THR A 308 -0.69 -11.83 -22.99
C THR A 308 0.50 -11.55 -23.91
N PRO A 309 0.34 -10.66 -24.92
CA PRO A 309 1.43 -10.33 -25.85
C PRO A 309 2.69 -9.80 -25.14
N PRO A 310 3.90 -10.00 -25.70
CA PRO A 310 5.14 -9.43 -25.18
C PRO A 310 5.02 -7.94 -24.86
N LYS A 311 5.72 -7.47 -23.81
CA LYS A 311 5.72 -6.08 -23.34
C LYS A 311 4.38 -5.55 -22.80
N THR A 312 3.32 -6.36 -22.74
CA THR A 312 2.08 -5.98 -22.05
C THR A 312 2.34 -5.81 -20.55
N ARG A 313 1.90 -4.68 -19.98
CA ARG A 313 1.92 -4.42 -18.53
C ARG A 313 1.03 -5.46 -17.83
N ILE A 314 1.57 -6.08 -16.79
CA ILE A 314 0.87 -7.09 -15.98
C ILE A 314 0.37 -6.43 -14.71
N GLN A 315 -0.90 -6.62 -14.36
CA GLN A 315 -1.47 -6.13 -13.11
C GLN A 315 -2.10 -7.27 -12.32
N ILE A 316 -1.65 -7.45 -11.09
CA ILE A 316 -2.07 -8.53 -10.19
C ILE A 316 -2.52 -7.93 -8.87
N PHE A 317 -3.59 -8.49 -8.32
CA PHE A 317 -4.07 -8.23 -6.98
C PHE A 317 -3.70 -9.40 -6.06
N LYS A 318 -3.29 -9.13 -4.83
CA LYS A 318 -3.16 -10.12 -3.76
C LYS A 318 -3.95 -9.69 -2.53
N ASN A 319 -4.64 -10.64 -1.92
CA ASN A 319 -5.44 -10.39 -0.71
C ASN A 319 -4.59 -10.21 0.56
N LEU A 320 -3.39 -10.79 0.59
CA LEU A 320 -2.41 -10.68 1.67
C LEU A 320 -1.22 -9.83 1.23
N ARG A 321 -0.37 -9.46 2.19
CA ARG A 321 0.94 -8.87 1.90
C ARG A 321 1.78 -9.86 1.09
N VAL A 322 2.41 -9.38 0.02
CA VAL A 322 3.35 -10.19 -0.79
C VAL A 322 4.56 -10.53 0.07
N CYS A 323 5.05 -11.78 0.06
CA CYS A 323 6.26 -12.15 0.83
C CYS A 323 7.55 -11.59 0.20
N SER A 324 8.64 -11.47 0.99
CA SER A 324 9.90 -10.87 0.51
C SER A 324 10.50 -11.63 -0.67
N ASP A 325 10.36 -12.96 -0.65
CA ASP A 325 10.79 -13.84 -1.71
C ASP A 325 10.00 -13.61 -3.02
N CYS A 326 8.66 -13.58 -2.97
CA CYS A 326 7.83 -13.22 -4.13
C CYS A 326 8.11 -11.81 -4.64
N HIS A 327 8.37 -10.85 -3.74
CA HIS A 327 8.76 -9.49 -4.11
C HIS A 327 10.09 -9.51 -4.90
N SER A 328 11.08 -10.25 -4.41
CA SER A 328 12.37 -10.42 -5.08
C SER A 328 12.25 -11.13 -6.42
N VAL A 329 11.49 -12.22 -6.49
CA VAL A 329 11.20 -12.93 -7.75
C VAL A 329 10.51 -12.03 -8.76
N THR A 330 9.56 -11.19 -8.33
CA THR A 330 8.87 -10.28 -9.25
C THR A 330 9.83 -9.24 -9.86
N LYS A 331 10.85 -8.79 -9.11
CA LYS A 331 11.95 -7.97 -9.67
C LYS A 331 12.70 -8.73 -10.76
N PHE A 332 13.12 -9.96 -10.49
CA PHE A 332 13.85 -10.74 -11.51
C PHE A 332 12.96 -11.02 -12.73
N MET A 333 11.69 -11.37 -12.54
CA MET A 333 10.73 -11.58 -13.63
C MET A 333 10.53 -10.32 -14.48
N SER A 334 10.41 -9.14 -13.87
CA SER A 334 10.26 -7.88 -14.62
C SER A 334 11.48 -7.59 -15.50
N ARG A 335 12.69 -7.87 -14.99
CA ARG A 335 13.94 -7.74 -15.74
C ARG A 335 14.06 -8.75 -16.88
N ILE A 336 13.79 -10.03 -16.62
CA ILE A 336 13.93 -11.11 -17.61
C ILE A 336 12.92 -10.95 -18.75
N THR A 337 11.70 -10.52 -18.43
CA THR A 337 10.60 -10.47 -19.39
C THR A 337 10.44 -9.11 -20.07
N GLU A 338 11.22 -8.10 -19.64
CA GLU A 338 11.13 -6.72 -20.10
C GLU A 338 9.70 -6.16 -19.98
N ARG A 339 9.00 -6.51 -18.89
CA ARG A 339 7.63 -6.09 -18.62
C ARG A 339 7.55 -5.31 -17.32
N GLU A 340 6.70 -4.29 -17.33
CA GLU A 340 6.21 -3.69 -16.10
C GLU A 340 5.20 -4.64 -15.45
N ILE A 341 5.49 -5.06 -14.22
CA ILE A 341 4.60 -5.89 -13.41
C ILE A 341 4.15 -5.05 -12.22
N VAL A 342 2.85 -4.91 -12.03
CA VAL A 342 2.27 -4.14 -10.92
C VAL A 342 1.51 -5.10 -10.02
N VAL A 343 1.97 -5.21 -8.77
CA VAL A 343 1.31 -6.06 -7.76
C VAL A 343 0.71 -5.17 -6.70
N ARG A 344 -0.61 -5.23 -6.54
CA ARG A 344 -1.34 -4.60 -5.43
C ARG A 344 -1.55 -5.63 -4.35
N ASP A 345 -0.88 -5.46 -3.21
CA ASP A 345 -1.08 -6.31 -2.04
C ASP A 345 -2.11 -5.71 -1.07
N SER A 346 -2.24 -6.27 0.12
CA SER A 346 -3.18 -5.76 1.13
C SER A 346 -2.91 -4.31 1.57
N ASN A 347 -1.68 -3.81 1.37
CA ASN A 347 -1.21 -2.55 1.95
C ASN A 347 -0.92 -1.49 0.88
N ARG A 348 -0.34 -1.87 -0.26
CA ARG A 348 0.13 -0.93 -1.29
C ARG A 348 0.31 -1.56 -2.68
N PHE A 349 0.67 -0.72 -3.63
CA PHE A 349 1.17 -1.12 -4.94
C PHE A 349 2.68 -1.23 -4.94
N HIS A 350 3.16 -2.23 -5.67
CA HIS A 350 4.56 -2.44 -6.00
C HIS A 350 4.68 -2.43 -7.52
N HIS A 351 5.42 -1.47 -8.07
CA HIS A 351 5.67 -1.36 -9.50
C HIS A 351 7.05 -1.91 -9.80
N PHE A 352 7.10 -3.06 -10.45
CA PHE A 352 8.33 -3.76 -10.80
C PHE A 352 8.68 -3.48 -12.25
N LYS A 353 9.86 -2.90 -12.48
CA LYS A 353 10.37 -2.60 -13.81
C LYS A 353 11.89 -2.69 -13.81
N ASP A 354 12.46 -3.36 -14.81
CA ASP A 354 13.90 -3.49 -15.02
C ASP A 354 14.66 -4.00 -13.78
N GLY A 355 14.05 -4.87 -12.98
CA GLY A 355 14.67 -5.43 -11.77
C GLY A 355 14.55 -4.55 -10.53
N VAL A 356 13.84 -3.43 -10.59
CA VAL A 356 13.63 -2.50 -9.47
C VAL A 356 12.16 -2.45 -9.11
N CYS A 357 11.85 -2.24 -7.84
CA CYS A 357 10.50 -1.99 -7.36
C CYS A 357 10.34 -0.52 -6.93
N SER A 358 9.17 0.10 -7.15
CA SER A 358 8.87 1.47 -6.73
C SER A 358 9.01 1.73 -5.23
N CYS A 359 9.08 0.67 -4.42
CA CYS A 359 9.28 0.79 -2.99
C CYS A 359 10.75 0.91 -2.53
N GLY A 360 11.71 0.78 -3.44
CA GLY A 360 13.14 0.83 -3.08
C GLY A 360 13.58 -0.27 -2.13
N ASP A 361 12.94 -1.45 -2.19
CA ASP A 361 13.13 -2.58 -1.26
C ASP A 361 12.79 -2.27 0.21
N TYR A 362 12.11 -1.15 0.46
CA TYR A 362 11.42 -0.86 1.71
C TYR A 362 10.11 -1.66 1.73
N TRP A 363 10.26 -2.98 1.85
CA TRP A 363 9.21 -3.98 1.68
C TRP A 363 8.28 -3.97 2.89
#